data_AF-A0A7G5XX34-F1
#
_entry.id   AF-A0A7G5XX34-F1
#
_cell.length_a   1.000
_cell.length_b   1.000
_cell.length_c   1.000
_cell.angle_alpha   90.00
_cell.angle_beta   90.00
_cell.angle_gamma   90.00
#
_symmetry.space_group_name_H-M   'P 1'
#
loop_
_entity.id
_entity.type
_entity.pdbx_description
1 polymer ?
#
loop_
_entity_poly.entity_id
_entity_poly.type
_entity_poly.pdbx_seq_one_letter_code
_entity_poly.pdbx_strand_id
1 'polypeptide(L)'
;MARSRQEAGNLQGAERLHQQAIDAGCSDSLGDLAGLREEAGDLQGAERLYRRSADAGYHHALGELARLRWEAGDPQEAEGLHRQAIDAGYAQTLFDMAAFRERGGDEEGARRMRRFGLAADGSPAKPWET
;
A
#
# COMPACT_ATOMS: atom_id res chain seq x y z
N MET A 1 -0.48 -0.73 35.13
CA MET A 1 -1.31 -1.76 34.44
C MET A 1 -2.62 -1.22 33.86
N ALA A 2 -3.19 -0.11 34.35
CA ALA A 2 -4.47 0.41 33.84
C ALA A 2 -4.44 0.93 32.38
N ARG A 3 -3.34 1.56 31.95
CA ARG A 3 -3.21 2.14 30.59
C ARG A 3 -3.31 1.08 29.47
N SER A 4 -2.60 -0.04 29.62
CA SER A 4 -2.60 -1.14 28.64
C SER A 4 -3.95 -1.85 28.51
N ARG A 5 -4.73 -1.96 29.59
CA ARG A 5 -6.10 -2.48 29.52
C ARG A 5 -7.07 -1.54 28.81
N GLN A 6 -6.87 -0.24 28.98
CA GLN A 6 -7.71 0.77 28.36
C GLN A 6 -7.42 0.89 26.86
N GLU A 7 -6.16 0.78 26.44
CA GLU A 7 -5.76 0.65 25.03
C GLU A 7 -6.32 -0.62 24.39
N ALA A 8 -6.20 -1.78 25.05
CA ALA A 8 -6.76 -3.04 24.55
C ALA A 8 -8.29 -3.00 24.41
N GLY A 9 -9.00 -2.34 25.35
CA GLY A 9 -10.45 -2.15 25.28
C GLY A 9 -10.88 -1.19 24.17
N ASN A 10 -10.08 -0.15 23.89
CA ASN A 10 -10.32 0.75 22.78
C ASN A 10 -10.09 0.06 21.42
N LEU A 11 -9.05 -0.78 21.33
CA LEU A 11 -8.75 -1.56 20.11
C LEU A 11 -9.86 -2.56 19.79
N GLN A 12 -10.41 -3.27 20.79
CA GLN A 12 -11.55 -4.18 20.58
C GLN A 12 -12.84 -3.45 20.19
N GLY A 13 -13.07 -2.25 20.76
CA GLY A 13 -14.21 -1.40 20.39
C GLY A 13 -14.11 -0.89 18.94
N ALA A 14 -12.92 -0.44 18.55
CA ALA A 14 -12.60 -0.05 17.19
C ALA A 14 -12.79 -1.23 16.22
N GLU A 15 -12.21 -2.40 16.50
CA GLU A 15 -12.34 -3.59 15.65
C GLU A 15 -13.80 -3.99 15.38
N ARG A 16 -14.70 -3.86 16.37
CA ARG A 16 -16.14 -4.14 16.19
C ARG A 16 -16.87 -3.10 15.34
N LEU A 17 -16.65 -1.82 15.61
CA LEU A 17 -17.20 -0.71 14.79
C LEU A 17 -16.69 -0.81 13.34
N HIS A 18 -15.43 -1.23 13.17
CA HIS A 18 -14.84 -1.44 11.87
C HIS A 18 -15.39 -2.68 11.16
N GLN A 19 -15.65 -3.80 11.86
CA GLN A 19 -16.30 -4.96 11.24
C GLN A 19 -17.70 -4.60 10.71
N GLN A 20 -18.42 -3.70 11.37
CA GLN A 20 -19.68 -3.15 10.86
C GLN A 20 -19.48 -2.21 9.65
N ALA A 21 -18.41 -1.41 9.61
CA ALA A 21 -18.07 -0.58 8.44
C ALA A 21 -17.66 -1.41 7.22
N ILE A 22 -16.99 -2.56 7.44
CA ILE A 22 -16.70 -3.56 6.41
C ILE A 22 -18.00 -4.15 5.87
N ASP A 23 -18.92 -4.54 6.75
CA ASP A 23 -20.24 -5.05 6.35
C ASP A 23 -21.08 -3.97 5.63
N ALA A 24 -20.79 -2.68 5.89
CA ALA A 24 -21.37 -1.54 5.19
C ALA A 24 -20.66 -1.17 3.87
N GLY A 25 -19.57 -1.87 3.49
CA GLY A 25 -18.85 -1.64 2.25
C GLY A 25 -17.90 -0.44 2.23
N CYS A 26 -17.52 0.10 3.39
CA CYS A 26 -16.56 1.20 3.48
C CYS A 26 -15.12 0.66 3.49
N SER A 27 -14.62 0.24 2.32
CA SER A 27 -13.26 -0.24 2.11
C SER A 27 -12.18 0.76 2.56
N ASP A 28 -12.47 2.05 2.46
CA ASP A 28 -11.57 3.16 2.81
C ASP A 28 -11.29 3.18 4.33
N SER A 29 -12.30 2.87 5.15
CA SER A 29 -12.19 2.81 6.61
C SER A 29 -11.23 1.72 7.10
N LEU A 30 -11.01 0.67 6.30
CA LEU A 30 -10.00 -0.34 6.60
C LEU A 30 -8.57 0.19 6.36
N GLY A 31 -8.39 1.00 5.32
CA GLY A 31 -7.12 1.64 5.00
C GLY A 31 -6.70 2.62 6.10
N ASP A 32 -7.64 3.45 6.57
CA ASP A 32 -7.38 4.41 7.65
C ASP A 32 -6.99 3.70 8.96
N LEU A 33 -7.69 2.61 9.30
CA LEU A 33 -7.34 1.81 10.49
C LEU A 33 -5.98 1.15 10.35
N ALA A 34 -5.62 0.70 9.15
CA ALA A 34 -4.30 0.14 8.89
C ALA A 34 -3.21 1.18 9.14
N GLY A 35 -3.39 2.43 8.67
CA GLY A 35 -2.50 3.55 8.95
C GLY A 35 -2.33 3.82 10.45
N LEU A 36 -3.44 3.84 11.21
CA LEU A 36 -3.38 4.01 12.67
C LEU A 36 -2.62 2.87 13.38
N ARG A 37 -2.77 1.62 12.91
CA ARG A 37 -2.03 0.47 13.44
C ARG A 37 -0.55 0.56 13.13
N GLU A 38 -0.22 1.04 11.94
CA GLU A 38 1.16 1.28 11.53
C GLU A 38 1.83 2.36 12.41
N GLU A 39 1.16 3.49 12.63
CA GLU A 39 1.62 4.54 13.54
C GLU A 39 1.82 4.04 14.98
N ALA A 40 0.99 3.07 15.40
CA ALA A 40 1.13 2.39 16.70
C ALA A 40 2.22 1.31 16.73
N GLY A 41 2.91 1.05 15.60
CA GLY A 41 3.95 0.03 15.46
C GLY A 41 3.45 -1.40 15.25
N ASP A 42 2.14 -1.61 15.11
CA ASP A 42 1.52 -2.90 14.80
C ASP A 42 1.52 -3.15 13.28
N LEU A 43 2.71 -3.32 12.71
CA LEU A 43 2.90 -3.53 11.27
C LEU A 43 2.17 -4.78 10.74
N GLN A 44 2.10 -5.85 11.53
CA GLN A 44 1.37 -7.05 11.13
C GLN A 44 -0.15 -6.82 11.14
N GLY A 45 -0.67 -6.05 12.09
CA GLY A 45 -2.05 -5.60 12.09
C GLY A 45 -2.38 -4.74 10.87
N ALA A 46 -1.51 -3.75 10.58
CA ALA A 46 -1.64 -2.89 9.43
C ALA A 46 -1.67 -3.68 8.10
N GLU A 47 -0.73 -4.60 7.89
CA GLU A 47 -0.66 -5.42 6.67
C GLU A 47 -1.96 -6.21 6.45
N ARG A 48 -2.50 -6.85 7.49
CA ARG A 48 -3.76 -7.61 7.37
C ARG A 48 -4.93 -6.71 6.97
N LEU A 49 -4.98 -5.50 7.51
CA LEU A 49 -6.04 -4.54 7.24
C LEU A 49 -5.91 -3.94 5.85
N TYR A 50 -4.72 -3.55 5.43
CA TYR A 50 -4.49 -3.09 4.05
C TYR A 50 -4.83 -4.18 3.03
N ARG A 51 -4.47 -5.45 3.28
CA ARG A 51 -4.85 -6.55 2.37
C ARG A 51 -6.36 -6.69 2.25
N ARG A 52 -7.07 -6.66 3.37
CA ARG A 52 -8.54 -6.74 3.38
C ARG A 52 -9.19 -5.52 2.71
N SER A 53 -8.59 -4.35 2.85
CA SER A 53 -9.02 -3.10 2.19
C SER A 53 -8.83 -3.18 0.67
N ALA A 54 -7.68 -3.70 0.22
CA ALA A 54 -7.41 -3.97 -1.18
C ALA A 54 -8.38 -4.99 -1.78
N ASP A 55 -8.65 -6.09 -1.07
CA ASP A 55 -9.61 -7.12 -1.48
C ASP A 55 -11.05 -6.57 -1.60
N ALA A 56 -11.37 -5.51 -0.84
CA ALA A 56 -12.65 -4.81 -0.90
C ALA A 56 -12.71 -3.71 -1.99
N GLY A 57 -11.65 -3.53 -2.78
CA GLY A 57 -11.59 -2.58 -3.90
C GLY A 57 -10.90 -1.24 -3.58
N TYR A 58 -10.34 -1.06 -2.39
CA TYR A 58 -9.57 0.14 -2.08
C TYR A 58 -8.11 -0.02 -2.53
N HIS A 59 -7.85 0.32 -3.79
CA HIS A 59 -6.55 0.08 -4.44
C HIS A 59 -5.40 0.91 -3.85
N HIS A 60 -5.68 2.00 -3.11
CA HIS A 60 -4.67 2.73 -2.35
C HIS A 60 -3.96 1.83 -1.33
N ALA A 61 -4.68 0.87 -0.73
CA ALA A 61 -4.11 -0.06 0.25
C ALA A 61 -3.02 -0.97 -0.36
N LEU A 62 -3.05 -1.24 -1.67
CA LEU A 62 -1.99 -1.97 -2.35
C LEU A 62 -0.69 -1.16 -2.41
N GLY A 63 -0.77 0.17 -2.56
CA GLY A 63 0.38 1.06 -2.51
C GLY A 63 1.03 1.08 -1.12
N GLU A 64 0.23 1.11 -0.06
CA GLU A 64 0.73 1.03 1.32
C GLU A 64 1.36 -0.34 1.63
N LEU A 65 0.75 -1.44 1.18
CA LEU A 65 1.37 -2.77 1.28
C LEU A 65 2.72 -2.82 0.56
N ALA A 66 2.82 -2.22 -0.62
CA ALA A 66 4.06 -2.17 -1.37
C ALA A 66 5.16 -1.42 -0.60
N ARG A 67 4.82 -0.28 0.02
CA ARG A 67 5.74 0.45 0.89
C ARG A 67 6.19 -0.38 2.08
N LEU A 68 5.26 -1.06 2.78
CA LEU A 68 5.60 -1.93 3.90
C LEU A 68 6.55 -3.07 3.49
N ARG A 69 6.37 -3.66 2.31
CA ARG A 69 7.27 -4.69 1.78
C ARG A 69 8.64 -4.15 1.40
N TRP A 70 8.69 -2.97 0.80
CA TRP A 70 9.95 -2.30 0.53
C TRP A 70 10.75 -2.03 1.82
N GLU A 71 10.09 -1.48 2.85
CA GLU A 71 10.70 -1.22 4.15
C GLU A 71 11.15 -2.50 4.88
N ALA A 72 10.42 -3.60 4.67
CA ALA A 72 10.81 -4.92 5.16
C ALA A 72 11.98 -5.56 4.39
N GLY A 73 12.47 -4.91 3.32
CA GLY A 73 13.57 -5.41 2.50
C GLY A 73 13.16 -6.41 1.42
N ASP A 74 11.86 -6.45 1.05
CA ASP A 74 11.34 -7.26 -0.06
C ASP A 74 10.90 -6.36 -1.23
N PRO A 75 11.86 -5.86 -2.04
CA PRO A 75 11.54 -5.00 -3.17
C PRO A 75 10.79 -5.74 -4.29
N GLN A 76 10.90 -7.07 -4.38
CA GLN A 76 10.22 -7.86 -5.42
C GLN A 76 8.73 -7.96 -5.14
N GLU A 77 8.33 -8.23 -3.89
CA GLU A 77 6.93 -8.23 -3.51
C GLU A 77 6.33 -6.81 -3.61
N ALA A 78 7.10 -5.78 -3.23
CA ALA A 78 6.70 -4.37 -3.38
C ALA A 78 6.37 -4.00 -4.84
N GLU A 79 7.24 -4.36 -5.80
CA GLU A 79 6.98 -4.12 -7.22
C GLU A 79 5.73 -4.87 -7.73
N GLY A 80 5.51 -6.10 -7.25
CA GLY A 80 4.31 -6.87 -7.57
C GLY A 80 3.02 -6.17 -7.11
N LEU A 81 3.03 -5.63 -5.89
CA LEU A 81 1.90 -4.90 -5.29
C LEU A 81 1.64 -3.56 -6.01
N HIS A 82 2.68 -2.80 -6.36
CA HIS A 82 2.54 -1.60 -7.18
C HIS A 82 1.93 -1.91 -8.55
N ARG A 83 2.36 -3.00 -9.19
CA ARG A 83 1.79 -3.42 -10.47
C ARG A 83 0.29 -3.75 -10.33
N GLN A 84 -0.09 -4.50 -9.30
CA GLN A 84 -1.50 -4.80 -9.02
C GLN A 84 -2.32 -3.52 -8.82
N ALA A 85 -1.79 -2.55 -8.09
CA ALA A 85 -2.44 -1.24 -7.91
C ALA A 85 -2.63 -0.51 -9.24
N ILE A 86 -1.62 -0.50 -10.11
CA ILE A 86 -1.69 0.15 -11.43
C ILE A 86 -2.70 -0.56 -12.34
N ASP A 87 -2.67 -1.89 -12.38
CA ASP A 87 -3.62 -2.71 -13.16
C ASP A 87 -5.07 -2.51 -12.67
N ALA A 88 -5.24 -2.20 -11.39
CA ALA A 88 -6.52 -1.84 -10.79
C ALA A 88 -6.91 -0.35 -10.95
N GLY A 89 -6.12 0.43 -11.69
CA GLY A 89 -6.39 1.84 -12.01
C GLY A 89 -5.82 2.86 -11.02
N TYR A 90 -5.09 2.43 -9.99
CA TYR A 90 -4.42 3.32 -9.03
C TYR A 90 -3.04 3.76 -9.56
N ALA A 91 -3.05 4.48 -10.68
CA ALA A 91 -1.85 4.91 -11.38
C ALA A 91 -0.94 5.85 -10.57
N GLN A 92 -1.44 6.48 -9.49
CA GLN A 92 -0.65 7.35 -8.62
C GLN A 92 0.52 6.63 -7.95
N THR A 93 0.39 5.31 -7.72
CA THR A 93 1.45 4.49 -7.11
C THR A 93 2.72 4.38 -7.98
N LEU A 94 2.63 4.77 -9.26
CA LEU A 94 3.77 4.80 -10.17
C LEU A 94 4.86 5.79 -9.71
N PHE A 95 4.48 6.86 -9.01
CA PHE A 95 5.44 7.79 -8.41
C PHE A 95 6.18 7.17 -7.22
N ASP A 96 5.47 6.41 -6.38
CA ASP A 96 6.05 5.70 -5.24
C ASP A 96 7.03 4.62 -5.72
N MET A 97 6.63 3.86 -6.73
CA MET A 97 7.47 2.84 -7.38
C MET A 97 8.74 3.47 -7.98
N ALA A 98 8.64 4.63 -8.62
CA ALA A 98 9.79 5.36 -9.13
C ALA A 98 10.71 5.84 -7.99
N ALA A 99 10.16 6.37 -6.90
CA ALA A 99 10.93 6.81 -5.75
C ALA A 99 11.69 5.64 -5.08
N PHE A 100 11.05 4.47 -4.98
CA PHE A 100 11.71 3.26 -4.47
C PHE A 100 12.85 2.80 -5.37
N ARG A 101 12.68 2.84 -6.70
CA ARG A 101 13.76 2.53 -7.63
C ARG A 101 14.97 3.45 -7.47
N GLU A 102 14.77 4.76 -7.28
CA GLU A 102 15.89 5.67 -6.96
C GLU A 102 16.59 5.27 -5.68
N ARG A 103 15.82 4.94 -4.64
CA ARG A 103 16.36 4.53 -3.35
C ARG A 103 17.11 3.19 -3.42
N GLY A 104 16.73 2.33 -4.36
CA GLY A 104 17.42 1.08 -4.70
C GLY A 104 18.60 1.25 -5.68
N GLY A 105 18.88 2.47 -6.16
CA GLY A 105 19.99 2.77 -7.08
C GLY A 105 19.65 2.69 -8.58
N ASP A 106 18.39 2.43 -8.95
CA ASP A 106 17.92 2.44 -10.34
C ASP A 106 17.34 3.82 -10.73
N GLU A 107 18.21 4.83 -10.71
CA GLU A 107 17.84 6.22 -11.07
C GLU A 107 17.34 6.33 -12.51
N GLU A 108 17.93 5.57 -13.43
CA GLU A 108 17.56 5.60 -14.85
C GLU A 108 16.17 4.98 -15.05
N GLY A 109 15.87 3.86 -14.39
CA GLY A 109 14.54 3.26 -14.39
C GLY A 109 13.48 4.17 -13.79
N ALA A 110 13.76 4.80 -12.65
CA ALA A 110 12.87 5.78 -12.04
C ALA A 110 12.60 6.99 -12.94
N ARG A 111 13.66 7.54 -13.58
CA ARG A 111 13.53 8.66 -14.51
C ARG A 111 12.67 8.30 -15.72
N ARG A 112 12.89 7.12 -16.31
CA ARG A 112 12.08 6.63 -17.43
C ARG A 112 10.64 6.42 -17.02
N MET A 113 10.40 5.81 -15.85
CA MET A 113 9.06 5.59 -15.34
C MET A 113 8.30 6.90 -15.16
N ARG A 114 8.91 7.93 -14.55
CA ARG A 114 8.28 9.25 -14.43
C ARG A 114 8.06 9.96 -15.75
N ARG A 115 8.90 9.73 -16.75
CA ARG A 115 8.85 10.43 -18.04
C ARG A 115 7.93 9.76 -19.06
N PHE A 116 7.87 8.44 -19.07
CA PHE A 116 7.23 7.64 -20.11
C PHE A 116 6.17 6.67 -19.56
N GLY A 117 6.07 6.49 -18.25
CA GLY A 117 5.17 5.53 -17.62
C GLY A 117 5.72 4.11 -17.65
N LEU A 118 4.80 3.14 -17.58
CA LEU A 118 5.09 1.71 -17.69
C LEU A 118 4.63 1.17 -19.05
N ALA A 119 5.39 0.22 -19.59
CA ALA A 119 4.95 -0.64 -20.67
C ALA A 119 3.99 -1.72 -20.14
N ALA A 120 3.29 -2.42 -21.05
CA ALA A 120 2.34 -3.48 -20.68
C ALA A 120 2.96 -4.65 -19.90
N ASP A 121 4.28 -4.85 -20.02
CA ASP A 121 5.02 -5.85 -19.27
C ASP A 121 5.42 -5.39 -17.86
N GLY A 122 5.11 -4.15 -17.48
CA GLY A 122 5.46 -3.53 -16.19
C GLY A 122 6.86 -2.92 -16.14
N SER A 123 7.61 -2.91 -17.26
CA SER A 123 8.91 -2.24 -17.34
C SER A 123 8.74 -0.73 -17.60
N PRO A 124 9.71 0.12 -17.20
CA PRO A 124 9.69 1.53 -17.57
C PRO A 124 9.62 1.69 -19.09
N ALA A 125 8.61 2.42 -19.57
CA ALA A 125 8.39 2.58 -20.99
C ALA A 125 9.59 3.26 -21.68
N LYS A 126 9.82 2.86 -22.93
CA LYS A 126 10.86 3.45 -23.78
C LYS A 126 10.37 4.78 -24.37
N PRO A 127 11.29 5.69 -24.74
CA PRO A 127 10.92 6.87 -25.52
C PRO A 127 10.16 6.43 -26.79
N TRP A 128 9.09 7.15 -27.13
CA TRP A 128 8.47 7.01 -28.44
C TRP A 128 9.49 7.46 -29.50
N GLU A 129 9.93 6.53 -30.33
CA GLU A 129 10.73 6.86 -31.51
C GLU A 129 9.82 7.59 -32.51
N THR A 130 10.16 8.85 -32.79
CA THR A 130 9.51 9.70 -33.80
C THR A 130 10.20 9.56 -35.15
#